data_AF-A0A4Y1QQ85-F1
#
_entry.id   AF-A0A4Y1QQ85-F1
#
_cell.length_a   1.000
_cell.length_b   1.000
_cell.length_c   1.000
_cell.angle_alpha   90.00
_cell.angle_beta   90.00
_cell.angle_gamma   90.00
#
_symmetry.space_group_name_H-M   'P 1'
#
loop_
_entity.id
_entity.type
_entity.pdbx_description
1 polymer ?
#
loop_
_entity_poly.entity_id
_entity_poly.type
_entity_poly.pdbx_seq_one_letter_code
_entity_poly.pdbx_strand_id
1 'polypeptide(L)'
;MLVFYDATLKMSVTLHPASHTTFHDLIAMEEEIEDLLMEEEEILSETQTSKVLKDMSLNMKIKFKKYWGDLDKFNQILMVALVLDPRYKLGNLEFILKSRFENPEDAVKKKNEIKEILKKLYEEYVMPPPPPPPPTQSSSYCSSDTTTMNTSSSLSRGGKKRRQMTENWRKETRANDVVVLEHKIDMYITDPIEEVVDESDVLKSDDISSLQYEPTIQEMEFYESIKLDIMSSSTPSTIAPATFQYGFILMC
;
A
#
# COMPACT_ATOMS: atom_id res chain seq x y z
N MET A 1 -3.45 -12.92 -25.19
CA MET A 1 -4.89 -12.52 -25.03
C MET A 1 -5.54 -13.13 -23.80
N LEU A 2 -5.46 -14.46 -23.60
CA LEU A 2 -6.07 -15.17 -22.46
C LEU A 2 -5.59 -14.59 -21.11
N VAL A 3 -4.29 -14.30 -20.99
CA VAL A 3 -3.66 -13.65 -19.82
C VAL A 3 -4.39 -12.40 -19.35
N PHE A 4 -4.94 -11.58 -20.26
CA PHE A 4 -5.72 -10.38 -19.90
C PHE A 4 -7.08 -10.72 -19.31
N TYR A 5 -7.72 -11.78 -19.80
CA TYR A 5 -8.98 -12.27 -19.22
C TYR A 5 -8.73 -12.87 -17.84
N ASP A 6 -7.70 -13.71 -17.68
CA ASP A 6 -7.37 -14.36 -16.41
C ASP A 6 -6.95 -13.35 -15.34
N ALA A 7 -6.07 -12.40 -15.67
CA ALA A 7 -5.70 -11.31 -14.77
C ALA A 7 -6.90 -10.45 -14.39
N THR A 8 -7.75 -10.06 -15.36
CA THR A 8 -8.97 -9.28 -15.05
C THR A 8 -9.93 -10.07 -14.16
N LEU A 9 -10.12 -11.36 -14.43
CA LEU A 9 -10.99 -12.25 -13.65
C LEU A 9 -10.48 -12.38 -12.21
N LYS A 10 -9.19 -12.65 -12.04
CA LYS A 10 -8.48 -12.72 -10.76
C LYS A 10 -8.65 -11.40 -9.98
N MET A 11 -8.30 -10.28 -10.60
CA MET A 11 -8.35 -8.95 -9.98
C MET A 11 -9.76 -8.41 -9.71
N SER A 12 -10.81 -8.91 -10.38
CA SER A 12 -12.17 -8.33 -10.32
C SER A 12 -13.25 -9.25 -9.73
N VAL A 13 -12.96 -10.54 -9.51
CA VAL A 13 -13.97 -11.56 -9.16
C VAL A 13 -13.55 -12.47 -8.00
N THR A 14 -12.29 -12.44 -7.53
CA THR A 14 -11.90 -13.19 -6.32
C THR A 14 -12.43 -12.53 -5.04
N LEU A 15 -12.77 -13.36 -4.05
CA LEU A 15 -13.11 -12.92 -2.68
C LEU A 15 -11.86 -12.78 -1.78
N HIS A 16 -10.69 -12.66 -2.39
CA HIS A 16 -9.38 -12.72 -1.77
C HIS A 16 -8.48 -11.62 -2.35
N PRO A 17 -7.67 -10.90 -1.54
CA PRO A 17 -6.80 -9.83 -2.01
C PRO A 17 -5.77 -10.31 -3.04
N ALA A 18 -6.00 -10.00 -4.32
CA ALA A 18 -5.09 -10.32 -5.43
C ALA A 18 -3.92 -9.33 -5.57
N SER A 19 -3.88 -8.28 -4.74
CA SER A 19 -2.89 -7.20 -4.77
C SER A 19 -1.44 -7.69 -4.69
N HIS A 20 -1.19 -8.78 -3.96
CA HIS A 20 0.13 -9.38 -3.80
C HIS A 20 0.71 -10.02 -5.09
N THR A 21 -0.13 -10.56 -5.99
CA THR A 21 0.32 -11.03 -7.32
C THR A 21 0.10 -10.02 -8.44
N THR A 22 -0.74 -9.00 -8.24
CA THR A 22 -1.18 -8.08 -9.32
C THR A 22 0.00 -7.47 -10.09
N PHE A 23 1.14 -7.24 -9.44
CA PHE A 23 2.36 -6.80 -10.13
C PHE A 23 2.95 -7.86 -11.08
N HIS A 24 2.97 -9.15 -10.72
CA HIS A 24 3.33 -10.23 -11.64
C HIS A 24 2.32 -10.37 -12.77
N ASP A 25 1.02 -10.30 -12.45
CA ASP A 25 -0.05 -10.38 -13.45
C ASP A 25 0.09 -9.25 -14.50
N LEU A 26 0.51 -8.05 -14.09
CA LEU A 26 0.86 -6.93 -14.99
C LEU A 26 2.13 -7.18 -15.82
N ILE A 27 3.19 -7.70 -15.22
CA ILE A 27 4.47 -7.96 -15.92
C ILE A 27 4.32 -9.07 -16.96
N ALA A 28 3.52 -10.10 -16.67
CA ALA A 28 3.18 -11.17 -17.61
C ALA A 28 2.30 -10.65 -18.77
N MET A 29 1.37 -9.73 -18.49
CA MET A 29 0.58 -9.05 -19.53
C MET A 29 1.40 -8.16 -20.46
N GLU A 30 2.51 -7.57 -20.01
CA GLU A 30 3.43 -6.81 -20.88
C GLU A 30 4.30 -7.75 -21.74
N GLU A 31 4.79 -8.85 -21.17
CA GLU A 31 5.65 -9.83 -21.85
C GLU A 31 4.90 -10.62 -22.94
N GLU A 32 3.71 -11.16 -22.64
CA GLU A 32 2.79 -11.79 -23.61
C GLU A 32 2.46 -10.85 -24.79
N ILE A 33 2.40 -9.53 -24.56
CA ILE A 33 2.18 -8.54 -25.64
C ILE A 33 3.42 -8.37 -26.54
N GLU A 34 4.62 -8.44 -25.97
CA GLU A 34 5.86 -8.28 -26.73
C GLU A 34 6.18 -9.52 -27.56
N ASP A 35 6.03 -10.71 -26.98
CA ASP A 35 6.22 -11.99 -27.67
C ASP A 35 5.27 -12.11 -28.88
N LEU A 36 3.97 -11.78 -28.70
CA LEU A 36 2.99 -11.74 -29.79
C LEU A 36 3.30 -10.70 -30.89
N LEU A 37 4.19 -9.73 -30.66
CA LEU A 37 4.64 -8.78 -31.69
C LEU A 37 5.92 -9.25 -32.40
N MET A 38 6.77 -10.02 -31.69
CA MET A 38 8.02 -10.59 -32.21
C MET A 38 7.80 -11.88 -33.02
N GLU A 39 6.96 -12.81 -32.56
CA GLU A 39 6.65 -14.06 -33.30
C GLU A 39 6.12 -13.75 -34.71
N GLU A 40 5.28 -12.72 -34.82
CA GLU A 40 4.70 -12.24 -36.08
C GLU A 40 5.65 -11.35 -36.92
N GLU A 41 6.93 -11.24 -36.54
CA GLU A 41 7.98 -10.65 -37.40
C GLU A 41 8.89 -11.73 -38.00
N GLU A 42 9.01 -12.91 -37.37
CA GLU A 42 9.77 -14.05 -37.91
C GLU A 42 8.97 -14.84 -38.98
N ILE A 43 7.62 -14.82 -38.91
CA ILE A 43 6.75 -15.50 -39.89
C ILE A 43 6.70 -14.71 -41.20
N LEU A 44 7.64 -14.98 -42.11
CA LEU A 44 7.77 -14.38 -43.45
C LEU A 44 6.57 -14.58 -44.41
N SER A 45 5.49 -15.22 -43.98
CA SER A 45 4.23 -15.29 -44.74
C SER A 45 3.22 -14.26 -44.21
N GLU A 46 3.18 -13.09 -44.85
CA GLU A 46 2.16 -12.05 -44.63
C GLU A 46 0.73 -12.54 -44.96
N THR A 47 0.14 -13.35 -44.08
CA THR A 47 -1.27 -13.72 -44.18
C THR A 47 -2.16 -12.58 -43.69
N GLN A 48 -3.36 -12.45 -44.25
CA GLN A 48 -4.35 -11.47 -43.76
C GLN A 48 -4.68 -11.68 -42.27
N THR A 49 -4.62 -12.93 -41.79
CA THR A 49 -4.81 -13.28 -40.38
C THR A 49 -3.72 -12.70 -39.49
N SER A 50 -2.44 -12.91 -39.85
CA SER A 50 -1.30 -12.35 -39.09
C SER A 50 -1.35 -10.82 -39.03
N LYS A 51 -1.71 -10.14 -40.13
CA LYS A 51 -1.87 -8.67 -40.10
C LYS A 51 -2.95 -8.21 -39.11
N VAL A 52 -4.08 -8.92 -39.05
CA VAL A 52 -5.16 -8.61 -38.09
C VAL A 52 -4.75 -8.91 -36.65
N LEU A 53 -3.99 -9.98 -36.41
CA LEU A 53 -3.45 -10.30 -35.09
C LEU A 53 -2.41 -9.26 -34.64
N LYS A 54 -1.49 -8.84 -35.53
CA LYS A 54 -0.48 -7.80 -35.23
C LYS A 54 -1.13 -6.46 -34.91
N ASP A 55 -2.16 -6.07 -35.67
CA ASP A 55 -3.00 -4.90 -35.37
C ASP A 55 -3.72 -5.04 -34.00
N MET A 56 -4.21 -6.23 -33.64
CA MET A 56 -4.82 -6.48 -32.33
C MET A 56 -3.82 -6.39 -31.18
N SER A 57 -2.65 -7.04 -31.29
CA SER A 57 -1.57 -7.01 -30.30
C SER A 57 -1.02 -5.60 -30.10
N LEU A 58 -0.83 -4.83 -31.19
CA LEU A 58 -0.44 -3.42 -31.12
C LEU A 58 -1.51 -2.55 -30.44
N ASN A 59 -2.80 -2.77 -30.74
CA ASN A 59 -3.90 -2.10 -30.04
C ASN A 59 -3.99 -2.49 -28.56
N MET A 60 -3.58 -3.70 -28.17
CA MET A 60 -3.44 -4.09 -26.76
C MET A 60 -2.26 -3.38 -26.10
N LYS A 61 -1.09 -3.32 -26.74
CA LYS A 61 0.09 -2.58 -26.24
C LYS A 61 -0.20 -1.09 -26.02
N ILE A 62 -0.91 -0.45 -26.95
CA ILE A 62 -1.36 0.94 -26.83
C ILE A 62 -2.30 1.13 -25.63
N LYS A 63 -3.23 0.19 -25.38
CA LYS A 63 -4.11 0.24 -24.21
C LYS A 63 -3.32 0.01 -22.91
N PHE A 64 -2.44 -0.99 -22.87
CA PHE A 64 -1.63 -1.31 -21.69
C PHE A 64 -0.81 -0.09 -21.25
N LYS A 65 0.00 0.48 -22.15
CA LYS A 65 0.80 1.68 -21.85
C LYS A 65 -0.03 2.94 -21.59
N LYS A 66 -1.28 3.01 -22.07
CA LYS A 66 -2.22 4.10 -21.72
C LYS A 66 -2.73 4.03 -20.26
N TYR A 67 -2.91 2.83 -19.71
CA TYR A 67 -3.49 2.66 -18.36
C TYR A 67 -2.43 2.45 -17.27
N TRP A 68 -1.35 1.71 -17.57
CA TRP A 68 -0.31 1.37 -16.60
C TRP A 68 1.00 2.16 -16.81
N GLY A 69 1.19 2.75 -17.98
CA GLY A 69 2.43 3.42 -18.37
C GLY A 69 3.51 2.42 -18.81
N ASP A 70 4.77 2.81 -18.57
CA ASP A 70 5.93 1.92 -18.60
C ASP A 70 6.33 1.63 -17.13
N LEU A 71 7.25 0.68 -16.91
CA LEU A 71 7.59 0.18 -15.56
C LEU A 71 8.02 1.25 -14.54
N ASP A 72 8.52 2.41 -14.99
CA ASP A 72 8.84 3.56 -14.14
C ASP A 72 7.59 4.21 -13.51
N LYS A 73 6.46 4.16 -14.21
CA LYS A 73 5.16 4.79 -13.92
C LYS A 73 4.14 3.86 -13.25
N PHE A 74 4.43 2.55 -13.20
CA PHE A 74 3.58 1.57 -12.50
C PHE A 74 3.33 2.00 -11.05
N ASN A 75 2.12 1.73 -10.54
CA ASN A 75 1.74 2.10 -9.19
C ASN A 75 2.67 1.43 -8.15
N GLN A 76 3.44 2.25 -7.42
CA GLN A 76 4.40 1.79 -6.40
C GLN A 76 3.73 0.95 -5.30
N ILE A 77 2.44 1.17 -5.01
CA ILE A 77 1.69 0.35 -4.03
C ILE A 77 1.59 -1.11 -4.46
N LEU A 78 1.55 -1.41 -5.77
CA LEU A 78 1.55 -2.80 -6.27
C LEU A 78 2.93 -3.46 -6.09
N MET A 79 4.01 -2.67 -6.21
CA MET A 79 5.36 -3.14 -5.86
C MET A 79 5.54 -3.33 -4.35
N VAL A 80 4.89 -2.50 -3.51
CA VAL A 80 4.87 -2.69 -2.05
C VAL A 80 4.06 -3.94 -1.66
N ALA A 81 2.89 -4.16 -2.26
CA ALA A 81 2.06 -5.36 -2.02
C ALA A 81 2.82 -6.65 -2.36
N LEU A 82 3.57 -6.66 -3.48
CA LEU A 82 4.50 -7.75 -3.81
C LEU A 82 5.59 -7.94 -2.73
N VAL A 83 6.20 -6.86 -2.24
CA VAL A 83 7.27 -6.93 -1.24
C VAL A 83 6.74 -7.35 0.13
N LEU A 84 5.47 -7.10 0.44
CA LEU A 84 4.77 -7.58 1.64
C LEU A 84 4.40 -9.07 1.58
N ASP A 85 4.53 -9.74 0.43
CA ASP A 85 4.36 -11.19 0.31
C ASP A 85 5.63 -11.94 0.79
N PRO A 86 5.53 -12.83 1.82
CA PRO A 86 6.67 -13.59 2.33
C PRO A 86 7.36 -14.50 1.29
N ARG A 87 6.68 -14.85 0.21
CA ARG A 87 7.21 -15.69 -0.89
C ARG A 87 8.06 -14.91 -1.90
N TYR A 88 7.96 -13.59 -1.91
CA TYR A 88 8.56 -12.74 -2.95
C TYR A 88 9.55 -11.72 -2.36
N LYS A 89 9.10 -10.94 -1.36
CA LYS A 89 9.89 -9.92 -0.66
C LYS A 89 10.63 -8.96 -1.62
N LEU A 90 11.64 -8.25 -1.11
CA LEU A 90 12.46 -7.32 -1.90
C LEU A 90 13.34 -8.04 -2.95
N GLY A 91 13.60 -9.34 -2.77
CA GLY A 91 14.44 -10.14 -3.67
C GLY A 91 13.79 -10.41 -5.04
N ASN A 92 12.51 -10.79 -5.05
CA ASN A 92 11.75 -10.97 -6.30
C ASN A 92 11.60 -9.65 -7.08
N LEU A 93 11.29 -8.56 -6.37
CA LEU A 93 11.25 -7.23 -6.98
C LEU A 93 12.60 -6.83 -7.59
N GLU A 94 13.72 -7.09 -6.89
CA GLU A 94 15.06 -6.83 -7.43
C GLU A 94 15.36 -7.64 -8.70
N PHE A 95 14.90 -8.89 -8.78
CA PHE A 95 15.03 -9.72 -9.97
C PHE A 95 14.27 -9.13 -11.17
N ILE A 96 12.99 -8.76 -10.99
CA ILE A 96 12.16 -8.18 -12.07
C ILE A 96 12.69 -6.81 -12.51
N LEU A 97 13.11 -5.95 -11.58
CA LEU A 97 13.68 -4.65 -11.92
C LEU A 97 14.98 -4.80 -12.74
N LYS A 98 15.82 -5.80 -12.43
CA LYS A 98 17.05 -6.09 -13.19
C LYS A 98 16.80 -6.67 -14.59
N SER A 99 15.69 -7.36 -14.83
CA SER A 99 15.38 -7.91 -16.16
C SER A 99 14.67 -6.92 -17.09
N ARG A 100 14.10 -5.84 -16.54
CA ARG A 100 13.27 -4.86 -17.30
C ARG A 100 13.88 -3.46 -17.45
N PHE A 101 14.83 -3.05 -16.59
CA PHE A 101 15.54 -1.77 -16.76
C PHE A 101 16.84 -1.96 -17.54
N GLU A 102 17.02 -1.22 -18.64
CA GLU A 102 18.28 -1.17 -19.41
C GLU A 102 19.47 -0.71 -18.56
N ASN A 103 19.23 0.21 -17.63
CA ASN A 103 20.23 0.75 -16.71
C ASN A 103 20.12 0.09 -15.32
N PRO A 104 21.15 -0.63 -14.84
CA PRO A 104 21.12 -1.23 -13.51
C PRO A 104 21.05 -0.21 -12.37
N GLU A 105 21.49 1.05 -12.58
CA GLU A 105 21.36 2.09 -11.55
C GLU A 105 19.90 2.48 -11.31
N ASP A 106 19.07 2.54 -12.36
CA ASP A 106 17.64 2.85 -12.22
C ASP A 106 16.86 1.69 -11.58
N ALA A 107 17.25 0.43 -11.84
CA ALA A 107 16.72 -0.73 -11.10
C ALA A 107 17.02 -0.63 -9.60
N VAL A 108 18.26 -0.32 -9.21
CA VAL A 108 18.67 -0.15 -7.80
C VAL A 108 17.95 1.03 -7.15
N LYS A 109 17.84 2.15 -7.85
CA LYS A 109 17.10 3.35 -7.43
C LYS A 109 15.62 3.05 -7.20
N LYS A 110 14.96 2.33 -8.11
CA LYS A 110 13.55 1.93 -8.00
C LYS A 110 13.33 0.95 -6.83
N LYS A 111 14.23 -0.02 -6.63
CA LYS A 111 14.19 -0.92 -5.47
C LYS A 111 14.28 -0.16 -4.15
N ASN A 112 15.21 0.79 -4.05
CA ASN A 112 15.41 1.60 -2.86
C ASN A 112 14.21 2.54 -2.61
N GLU A 113 13.61 3.12 -3.66
CA GLU A 113 12.37 3.89 -3.58
C GLU A 113 11.23 3.08 -2.94
N ILE A 114 11.02 1.83 -3.38
CA ILE A 114 9.99 0.95 -2.79
C ILE A 114 10.31 0.58 -1.33
N LYS A 115 11.58 0.32 -0.98
CA LYS A 115 11.97 0.06 0.42
C LYS A 115 11.69 1.27 1.33
N GLU A 116 11.95 2.48 0.85
CA GLU A 116 11.68 3.70 1.62
C GLU A 116 10.19 4.07 1.71
N ILE A 117 9.37 3.61 0.76
CA ILE A 117 7.89 3.70 0.87
C ILE A 117 7.39 2.69 1.92
N LEU A 118 7.88 1.44 1.89
CA LEU A 118 7.56 0.42 2.90
C LEU A 118 7.90 0.89 4.32
N LYS A 119 9.07 1.52 4.53
CA LYS A 119 9.43 2.15 5.81
C LYS A 119 8.40 3.16 6.28
N LYS A 120 8.02 4.13 5.44
CA LYS A 120 7.07 5.19 5.79
C LYS A 120 5.66 4.67 6.08
N LEU A 121 5.21 3.66 5.34
CA LEU A 121 3.91 3.01 5.60
C LEU A 121 3.88 2.33 6.97
N TYR A 122 5.00 1.72 7.39
CA TYR A 122 5.11 1.11 8.72
C TYR A 122 5.29 2.15 9.85
N GLU A 123 6.00 3.25 9.58
CA GLU A 123 6.10 4.41 10.48
C GLU A 123 4.73 5.02 10.80
N GLU A 124 3.88 5.19 9.78
CA GLU A 124 2.50 5.68 9.96
C GLU A 124 1.63 4.64 10.70
N TYR A 125 1.74 3.35 10.35
CA TYR A 125 0.95 2.27 10.97
C TYR A 125 1.21 2.10 12.49
N VAL A 126 2.45 2.28 12.95
CA VAL A 126 2.78 2.15 14.39
C VAL A 126 2.62 3.47 15.16
N MET A 127 2.37 4.60 14.47
CA MET A 127 2.15 5.87 15.15
C MET A 127 0.90 5.81 16.05
N PRO A 128 1.00 6.12 17.36
CA PRO A 128 -0.16 6.09 18.23
C PRO A 128 -1.16 7.18 17.83
N PRO A 129 -2.48 6.89 17.89
CA PRO A 129 -3.51 7.81 17.41
C PRO A 129 -3.44 9.16 18.14
N PRO A 130 -3.85 10.26 17.48
CA PRO A 130 -3.76 11.59 18.05
C PRO A 130 -4.55 11.67 19.37
N PRO A 131 -4.02 12.37 20.40
CA PRO A 131 -4.71 12.47 21.68
C PRO A 131 -6.09 13.13 21.49
N PRO A 132 -7.14 12.61 22.16
CA PRO A 132 -8.49 13.15 21.99
C PRO A 132 -8.54 14.65 22.33
N PRO A 133 -9.35 15.44 21.59
CA PRO A 133 -9.39 16.88 21.79
C PRO A 133 -9.75 17.23 23.24
N PRO A 134 -9.13 18.29 23.81
CA PRO A 134 -9.40 18.68 25.19
C PRO A 134 -10.90 19.00 25.36
N PRO A 135 -11.55 18.53 26.44
CA PRO A 135 -12.99 18.68 26.60
C PRO A 135 -13.38 20.15 26.62
N THR A 136 -14.18 20.56 25.63
CA THR A 136 -14.73 21.91 25.53
C THR A 136 -15.53 22.24 26.78
N GLN A 137 -15.06 23.20 27.57
CA GLN A 137 -15.70 23.58 28.84
C GLN A 137 -16.95 24.42 28.58
N SER A 138 -18.06 23.75 28.24
CA SER A 138 -19.41 24.31 28.30
C SER A 138 -19.69 24.76 29.73
N SER A 139 -19.83 26.07 29.96
CA SER A 139 -19.95 26.64 31.29
C SER A 139 -21.35 26.42 31.89
N SER A 140 -21.40 25.84 33.08
CA SER A 140 -22.57 25.90 33.96
C SER A 140 -22.16 26.44 35.33
N TYR A 141 -22.96 27.38 35.86
CA TYR A 141 -22.68 28.07 37.11
C TYR A 141 -23.02 27.22 38.34
N CYS A 142 -22.22 27.33 39.39
CA CYS A 142 -22.72 27.38 40.77
C CYS A 142 -21.69 27.99 41.73
N SER A 143 -22.07 29.06 42.44
CA SER A 143 -21.38 29.61 43.62
C SER A 143 -21.75 28.78 44.87
N SER A 144 -21.13 28.85 46.07
CA SER A 144 -20.04 29.66 46.66
C SER A 144 -19.56 28.92 47.96
N ASP A 145 -18.73 29.37 48.91
CA ASP A 145 -18.03 30.65 49.21
C ASP A 145 -16.81 30.40 50.16
N THR A 146 -16.24 31.47 50.73
CA THR A 146 -15.48 31.54 52.01
C THR A 146 -14.10 30.86 52.13
N THR A 147 -13.09 31.60 51.66
CA THR A 147 -11.88 31.99 52.42
C THR A 147 -11.32 31.08 53.55
N THR A 148 -10.08 30.62 53.35
CA THR A 148 -9.00 30.90 54.32
C THR A 148 -7.65 31.12 53.61
N MET A 149 -6.99 32.25 53.85
CA MET A 149 -5.58 32.44 53.47
C MET A 149 -4.68 31.70 54.45
N ASN A 150 -3.82 30.81 53.96
CA ASN A 150 -2.70 30.28 54.75
C ASN A 150 -1.49 29.99 53.84
N THR A 151 -0.52 30.91 53.85
CA THR A 151 0.76 30.77 53.14
C THR A 151 1.60 29.67 53.76
N SER A 152 1.70 28.52 53.10
CA SER A 152 2.69 27.49 53.41
C SER A 152 3.62 27.26 52.22
N SER A 153 4.82 27.83 52.30
CA SER A 153 5.90 27.71 51.30
C SER A 153 6.56 26.33 51.35
N SER A 154 5.77 25.28 51.10
CA SER A 154 6.25 23.89 51.06
C SER A 154 6.94 23.58 49.72
N LEU A 155 8.13 22.99 49.81
CA LEU A 155 9.02 22.80 48.67
C LEU A 155 8.55 21.65 47.77
N SER A 156 7.75 21.92 46.74
CA SER A 156 7.45 20.98 45.64
C SER A 156 8.67 20.78 44.69
N ARG A 157 9.83 20.51 45.29
CA ARG A 157 11.15 20.39 44.64
C ARG A 157 11.39 18.98 44.07
N GLY A 158 10.51 18.01 44.35
CA GLY A 158 10.59 16.64 43.84
C GLY A 158 9.89 16.41 42.48
N GLY A 159 8.83 17.17 42.17
CA GLY A 159 7.99 16.91 40.99
C GLY A 159 8.69 17.14 39.64
N LYS A 160 9.58 18.13 39.56
CA LYS A 160 10.26 18.52 38.31
C LYS A 160 11.18 17.43 37.79
N LYS A 161 12.08 16.87 38.63
CA LYS A 161 12.97 15.77 38.25
C LYS A 161 12.20 14.51 37.83
N ARG A 162 11.10 14.16 38.53
CA ARG A 162 10.28 12.99 38.15
C ARG A 162 9.61 13.19 36.79
N ARG A 163 9.00 14.35 36.52
CA ARG A 163 8.44 14.67 35.19
C ARG A 163 9.53 14.64 34.10
N GLN A 164 10.70 15.21 34.36
CA GLN A 164 11.84 15.18 33.43
C GLN A 164 12.33 13.75 33.16
N MET A 165 12.37 12.88 34.17
CA MET A 165 12.72 11.47 34.01
C MET A 165 11.70 10.71 33.16
N THR A 166 10.40 10.92 33.39
CA THR A 166 9.33 10.34 32.54
C THR A 166 9.35 10.90 31.12
N GLU A 167 9.70 12.18 30.93
CA GLU A 167 9.83 12.81 29.61
C GLU A 167 11.03 12.26 28.84
N ASN A 168 12.18 12.14 29.51
CA ASN A 168 13.37 11.51 28.94
C ASN A 168 13.08 10.05 28.60
N TRP A 169 12.43 9.29 29.49
CA TRP A 169 12.02 7.92 29.19
C TRP A 169 11.07 7.83 27.99
N ARG A 170 10.08 8.73 27.85
CA ARG A 170 9.19 8.71 26.66
C ARG A 170 9.94 9.02 25.36
N LYS A 171 10.96 9.88 25.41
CA LYS A 171 11.85 10.14 24.25
C LYS A 171 12.73 8.92 23.94
N GLU A 172 13.25 8.27 24.97
CA GLU A 172 14.00 7.01 24.87
C GLU A 172 13.12 5.92 24.26
N THR A 173 11.88 5.73 24.73
CA THR A 173 10.93 4.77 24.14
C THR A 173 10.68 5.08 22.68
N ARG A 174 10.41 6.35 22.29
CA ARG A 174 10.20 6.73 20.89
C ARG A 174 11.42 6.50 19.99
N ALA A 175 12.62 6.76 20.51
CA ALA A 175 13.86 6.50 19.76
C ALA A 175 14.08 4.99 19.56
N ASN A 176 13.85 4.19 20.61
CA ASN A 176 13.94 2.73 20.52
C ASN A 176 12.80 2.15 19.65
N ASP A 177 11.61 2.74 19.62
CA ASP A 177 10.49 2.32 18.78
C ASP A 177 10.82 2.52 17.29
N VAL A 178 11.37 3.68 16.90
CA VAL A 178 11.89 3.91 15.53
C VAL A 178 13.00 2.91 15.15
N VAL A 179 13.91 2.60 16.07
CA VAL A 179 14.95 1.56 15.85
C VAL A 179 14.34 0.16 15.74
N VAL A 180 13.26 -0.13 16.48
CA VAL A 180 12.49 -1.39 16.38
C VAL A 180 11.70 -1.45 15.07
N LEU A 181 11.22 -0.32 14.54
CA LEU A 181 10.57 -0.23 13.22
C LEU A 181 11.55 -0.57 12.10
N GLU A 182 12.73 0.07 12.09
CA GLU A 182 13.79 -0.23 11.13
C GLU A 182 14.23 -1.70 11.24
N HIS A 183 14.46 -2.19 12.48
CA HIS A 183 14.79 -3.59 12.74
C HIS A 183 13.71 -4.56 12.23
N LYS A 184 12.41 -4.29 12.44
CA LYS A 184 11.34 -5.20 12.01
C LYS A 184 11.25 -5.34 10.50
N ILE A 185 11.41 -4.23 9.76
CA ILE A 185 11.41 -4.27 8.29
C ILE A 185 12.65 -4.97 7.77
N ASP A 186 13.84 -4.64 8.30
CA ASP A 186 15.08 -5.28 7.85
C ASP A 186 15.11 -6.77 8.22
N MET A 187 14.59 -7.15 9.40
CA MET A 187 14.35 -8.54 9.81
C MET A 187 13.47 -9.25 8.77
N TYR A 188 12.25 -8.76 8.52
CA TYR A 188 11.33 -9.34 7.52
C TYR A 188 11.95 -9.51 6.13
N ILE A 189 12.74 -8.52 5.67
CA ILE A 189 13.46 -8.56 4.39
C ILE A 189 14.58 -9.61 4.39
N THR A 190 15.24 -9.85 5.53
CA THR A 190 16.31 -10.86 5.68
C THR A 190 15.83 -12.26 6.07
N ASP A 191 14.63 -12.38 6.63
CA ASP A 191 14.01 -13.66 6.98
C ASP A 191 13.88 -14.53 5.72
N PRO A 192 14.01 -15.88 5.83
CA PRO A 192 13.84 -16.78 4.69
C PRO A 192 12.55 -16.53 3.91
N ILE A 193 12.60 -16.86 2.62
CA ILE A 193 11.42 -16.88 1.74
C ILE A 193 10.59 -18.13 2.08
N GLU A 194 9.27 -17.99 2.12
CA GLU A 194 8.36 -19.11 2.40
C GLU A 194 8.19 -20.02 1.17
N GLU A 195 8.50 -21.30 1.31
CA GLU A 195 8.21 -22.33 0.32
C GLU A 195 6.77 -22.85 0.52
N VAL A 196 5.86 -22.50 -0.39
CA VAL A 196 4.43 -22.86 -0.33
C VAL A 196 4.02 -23.61 -1.60
N VAL A 197 3.16 -24.63 -1.45
CA VAL A 197 2.88 -25.65 -2.48
C VAL A 197 1.65 -25.31 -3.36
N ASP A 198 0.82 -24.34 -2.95
CA ASP A 198 -0.40 -23.92 -3.65
C ASP A 198 -0.55 -22.38 -3.52
N GLU A 199 -1.09 -21.71 -4.53
CA GLU A 199 -1.38 -20.26 -4.48
C GLU A 199 -2.45 -19.91 -3.42
N SER A 200 -3.27 -20.89 -3.02
CA SER A 200 -4.43 -20.71 -2.14
C SER A 200 -4.10 -20.70 -0.64
N ASP A 201 -2.87 -21.03 -0.24
CA ASP A 201 -2.48 -21.16 1.18
C ASP A 201 -2.00 -19.85 1.82
N VAL A 202 -1.77 -18.80 1.02
CA VAL A 202 -1.26 -17.48 1.45
C VAL A 202 -2.14 -16.82 2.53
N LEU A 203 -3.44 -17.07 2.51
CA LEU A 203 -4.42 -16.52 3.47
C LEU A 203 -4.74 -17.50 4.61
N LYS A 204 -3.87 -18.50 4.86
CA LYS A 204 -3.98 -19.46 5.97
C LYS A 204 -2.82 -19.38 6.95
N SER A 205 -1.71 -18.72 6.58
CA SER A 205 -0.58 -18.45 7.48
C SER A 205 -0.90 -17.31 8.44
N ASP A 206 -1.47 -16.21 7.93
CA ASP A 206 -2.04 -15.14 8.74
C ASP A 206 -3.47 -15.49 9.17
N ASP A 207 -3.66 -15.66 10.48
CA ASP A 207 -4.98 -15.80 11.08
C ASP A 207 -5.66 -14.42 11.10
N ILE A 208 -6.32 -14.05 9.99
CA ILE A 208 -7.02 -12.75 9.77
C ILE A 208 -8.03 -12.47 10.90
N SER A 209 -8.49 -13.52 11.60
CA SER A 209 -9.24 -13.46 12.86
C SER A 209 -8.60 -12.58 13.95
N SER A 210 -7.27 -12.38 13.90
CA SER A 210 -6.51 -11.53 14.82
C SER A 210 -6.47 -10.05 14.40
N LEU A 211 -6.71 -9.73 13.13
CA LEU A 211 -6.83 -8.37 12.60
C LEU A 211 -8.26 -7.84 12.75
N GLN A 212 -8.83 -7.91 13.97
CA GLN A 212 -10.08 -7.22 14.31
C GLN A 212 -9.87 -5.71 14.41
N TYR A 213 -9.77 -5.07 13.24
CA TYR A 213 -9.96 -3.63 13.07
C TYR A 213 -11.46 -3.31 13.21
N GLU A 214 -11.88 -2.83 14.39
CA GLU A 214 -13.16 -2.15 14.54
C GLU A 214 -13.02 -0.70 14.08
N PRO A 215 -13.62 -0.29 12.94
CA PRO A 215 -13.52 1.09 12.47
C PRO A 215 -14.23 2.06 13.42
N THR A 216 -13.60 3.20 13.67
CA THR A 216 -14.17 4.27 14.48
C THR A 216 -15.43 4.83 13.83
N ILE A 217 -16.37 5.35 14.62
CA ILE A 217 -17.59 6.01 14.10
C ILE A 217 -17.25 7.10 13.06
N GLN A 218 -16.17 7.85 13.27
CA GLN A 218 -15.70 8.88 12.34
C GLN A 218 -15.17 8.32 11.01
N GLU A 219 -14.61 7.10 11.01
CA GLU A 219 -14.16 6.41 9.81
C GLU A 219 -15.37 5.84 9.04
N MET A 220 -16.36 5.30 9.75
CA MET A 220 -17.65 4.90 9.16
C MET A 220 -18.40 6.08 8.52
N GLU A 221 -18.43 7.25 9.18
CA GLU A 221 -18.97 8.50 8.63
C GLU A 221 -18.18 8.97 7.40
N PHE A 222 -16.85 8.83 7.42
CA PHE A 222 -15.99 9.15 6.27
C PHE A 222 -16.27 8.23 5.07
N TYR A 223 -16.34 6.91 5.26
CA TYR A 223 -16.66 5.97 4.19
C TYR A 223 -18.07 6.17 3.62
N GLU A 224 -19.09 6.42 4.43
CA GLU A 224 -20.44 6.75 3.92
C GLU A 224 -20.46 8.09 3.17
N SER A 225 -19.65 9.10 3.56
CA SER A 225 -19.57 10.35 2.80
C SER A 225 -18.92 10.17 1.42
N ILE A 226 -17.82 9.42 1.33
CA ILE A 226 -17.19 9.03 0.04
C ILE A 226 -18.19 8.27 -0.84
N LYS A 227 -18.92 7.32 -0.25
CA LYS A 227 -19.92 6.49 -0.94
C LYS A 227 -21.09 7.33 -1.46
N LEU A 228 -21.55 8.34 -0.72
CA LEU A 228 -22.57 9.29 -1.18
C LEU A 228 -22.07 10.21 -2.30
N ASP A 229 -20.82 10.68 -2.25
CA ASP A 229 -20.20 11.44 -3.35
C ASP A 229 -20.07 10.59 -4.63
N ILE A 230 -19.61 9.34 -4.51
CA ILE A 230 -19.56 8.40 -5.65
C ILE A 230 -20.96 8.18 -6.22
N MET A 231 -21.97 7.90 -5.37
CA MET A 231 -23.35 7.66 -5.81
C MET A 231 -24.01 8.90 -6.45
N SER A 232 -23.70 10.11 -5.97
CA SER A 232 -24.23 11.37 -6.53
C SER A 232 -23.54 11.79 -7.84
N SER A 233 -22.28 11.40 -8.04
CA SER A 233 -21.51 11.71 -9.25
C SER A 233 -21.91 10.94 -10.52
N SER A 234 -22.89 10.02 -10.42
CA SER A 234 -23.29 9.08 -11.49
C SER A 234 -24.09 9.71 -12.64
N THR A 235 -23.49 10.67 -13.36
CA THR A 235 -23.92 11.05 -14.73
C THR A 235 -22.90 10.53 -15.75
N PRO A 236 -23.35 9.93 -16.88
CA PRO A 236 -22.45 9.22 -17.79
C PRO A 236 -21.66 10.19 -18.69
N SER A 237 -20.53 10.69 -18.20
CA SER A 237 -19.51 11.37 -19.01
C SER A 237 -18.12 10.90 -18.61
N THR A 238 -17.31 10.57 -19.63
CA THR A 238 -15.89 10.18 -19.63
C THR A 238 -15.23 10.02 -18.25
N ILE A 239 -15.26 8.80 -17.70
CA ILE A 239 -14.49 8.43 -16.50
C ILE A 239 -12.99 8.69 -16.78
N ALA A 240 -12.38 9.55 -15.98
CA ALA A 240 -10.95 9.87 -16.09
C ALA A 240 -10.10 8.66 -15.66
N PRO A 241 -8.89 8.45 -16.25
CA PRO A 241 -8.08 7.26 -15.95
C PRO A 241 -7.72 7.13 -14.45
N ALA A 242 -7.55 8.25 -13.74
CA ALA A 242 -7.33 8.26 -12.29
C ALA A 242 -8.46 7.58 -11.49
N THR A 243 -9.73 7.76 -11.87
CA THR A 243 -10.87 7.18 -11.14
C THR A 243 -10.88 5.65 -11.23
N PHE A 244 -10.45 5.08 -12.36
CA PHE A 244 -10.28 3.63 -12.51
C PHE A 244 -9.14 3.12 -11.62
N GLN A 245 -8.02 3.85 -11.56
CA GLN A 245 -6.87 3.52 -10.71
C GLN A 245 -7.22 3.57 -9.21
N TYR A 246 -7.97 4.58 -8.75
CA TYR A 246 -8.42 4.66 -7.36
C TYR A 246 -9.46 3.59 -6.99
N GLY A 247 -10.41 3.28 -7.87
CA GLY A 247 -11.36 2.19 -7.66
C GLY A 247 -10.68 0.83 -7.52
N PHE A 248 -9.56 0.62 -8.24
CA PHE A 248 -8.74 -0.58 -8.14
C PHE A 248 -8.03 -0.71 -6.79
N ILE A 249 -7.46 0.38 -6.27
CA ILE A 249 -6.73 0.41 -4.99
C ILE A 249 -7.67 0.13 -3.80
N LEU A 250 -8.96 0.45 -3.93
CA LEU A 250 -9.99 0.22 -2.90
C LEU A 250 -10.66 -1.17 -2.94
N MET A 251 -10.22 -2.05 -3.83
CA MET A 251 -10.64 -3.47 -3.90
C MET A 251 -9.43 -4.43 -3.86
N CYS A 252 -8.29 -3.95 -3.35
CA CYS A 252 -6.99 -4.61 -3.31
C CYS A 252 -6.48 -4.78 -1.87
#